data_AF-A0ABD2AGK0-F1
#
_entry.id   AF-A0ABD2AGK0-F1
#
_cell.length_a   1.000
_cell.length_b   1.000
_cell.length_c   1.000
_cell.angle_alpha   90.00
_cell.angle_beta   90.00
_cell.angle_gamma   90.00
#
_symmetry.space_group_name_H-M   'P 1'
#
loop_
_entity.id
_entity.type
_entity.pdbx_description
1 polymer ?
#
loop_
_entity_poly.entity_id
_entity_poly.type
_entity_poly.pdbx_seq_one_letter_code
_entity_poly.pdbx_strand_id
1 'polypeptide(L)'
;MQNSQPIILLLISFFIYDRFLFQPIDAIGDLRIAYQWKEIDYDWPNDDVKKLFPDYNREDNLPLGLDIADNRIFVTVPRWRRGVAASLNYINLNDTRESPPFIPYPSWEAHEYGSGNGTPELISPFRLKVDRCSRLWVLDTGLVDIMGNPEQRVPPALVIYDLKDDTPLRKFIIPPDQRTADSFFANIAVEDYNCEDTYAYLGDLGAPGLVVYSWKLDRSWLVKHHFFHPDPKGGNFNVSGLAFVWTDGIFGMALAPTPDGYSTLYFHPLSSTMEFSVSTKLLRNPERINSPESFHEFQPLGSRGLNGQSSVSFIDPNTGVMFYALTNLNAIACWRPTNKFSLQQQSFVYVDNVTMIFPNDLKIDHKSNIWILSDRLPIFMYSRLDPDDYNYRILVGSTEDLIRDTVCSKDFDISSKNPDNSGMSFIDTNDIIPEIKKDREQHYNGAGVSDISKTFGSLIITMLFFLFLS
;
A
#
# COMPACT_ATOMS: atom_id res chain seq x y z
N MET A 1 -6.29 29.44 -84.62
CA MET A 1 -5.28 30.35 -84.05
C MET A 1 -4.99 29.90 -82.64
N GLN A 2 -3.75 29.52 -82.38
CA GLN A 2 -3.22 29.11 -81.07
C GLN A 2 -3.39 30.24 -80.05
N ASN A 3 -3.63 29.89 -78.78
CA ASN A 3 -2.62 30.23 -77.78
C ASN A 3 -2.70 29.36 -76.52
N SER A 4 -1.51 29.10 -76.00
CA SER A 4 -1.13 28.02 -75.10
C SER A 4 -1.33 28.39 -73.62
N GLN A 5 -1.65 27.38 -72.80
CA GLN A 5 -1.55 27.42 -71.32
C GLN A 5 -0.44 26.43 -70.89
N PRO A 6 0.46 26.76 -69.95
CA PRO A 6 1.39 25.81 -69.40
C PRO A 6 0.75 25.03 -68.24
N ILE A 7 0.78 23.70 -68.33
CA ILE A 7 0.40 22.78 -67.25
C ILE A 7 1.60 22.66 -66.29
N ILE A 8 1.42 23.13 -65.06
CA ILE A 8 2.34 22.89 -63.94
C ILE A 8 1.96 21.54 -63.33
N LEU A 9 2.92 20.62 -63.29
CA LEU A 9 2.80 19.31 -62.65
C LEU A 9 2.81 19.49 -61.12
N LEU A 10 1.68 19.22 -60.45
CA LEU A 10 1.57 19.16 -58.99
C LEU A 10 1.76 17.70 -58.55
N LEU A 11 2.90 17.41 -57.91
CA LEU A 11 3.12 16.19 -57.13
C LEU A 11 2.33 16.29 -55.83
N ILE A 12 1.24 15.53 -55.71
CA ILE A 12 0.51 15.35 -54.45
C ILE A 12 1.02 14.07 -53.80
N SER A 13 1.75 14.23 -52.71
CA SER A 13 2.12 13.17 -51.77
C SER A 13 0.88 12.66 -51.04
N PHE A 14 0.62 11.37 -51.12
CA PHE A 14 -0.38 10.69 -50.29
C PHE A 14 0.15 10.60 -48.85
N PHE A 15 -0.41 11.41 -47.95
CA PHE A 15 -0.29 11.16 -46.51
C PHE A 15 -1.27 10.04 -46.14
N ILE A 16 -0.75 8.86 -45.87
CA ILE A 16 -1.48 7.81 -45.18
C ILE A 16 -1.60 8.26 -43.73
N TYR A 17 -2.80 8.63 -43.31
CA TYR A 17 -3.15 8.79 -41.91
C TYR A 17 -3.19 7.38 -41.29
N ASP A 18 -2.10 6.96 -40.66
CA ASP A 18 -2.15 5.83 -39.74
C ASP A 18 -2.88 6.32 -38.48
N ARG A 19 -4.19 6.08 -38.44
CA ARG A 19 -4.95 6.18 -37.20
C ARG A 19 -4.54 4.99 -36.33
N PHE A 20 -3.52 5.17 -35.49
CA PHE A 20 -3.37 4.36 -34.30
C PHE A 20 -4.61 4.56 -33.44
N LEU A 21 -5.56 3.64 -33.56
CA LEU A 21 -6.60 3.43 -32.58
C LEU A 21 -5.91 2.95 -31.31
N PHE A 22 -5.68 3.84 -30.35
CA PHE A 22 -5.54 3.43 -28.95
C PHE A 22 -6.87 2.78 -28.57
N GLN A 23 -6.94 1.45 -28.66
CA GLN A 23 -7.96 0.74 -27.91
C GLN A 23 -7.63 0.95 -26.43
N PRO A 24 -8.55 1.52 -25.62
CA PRO A 24 -8.38 1.43 -24.18
C PRO A 24 -8.24 -0.06 -23.85
N ILE A 25 -7.18 -0.42 -23.12
CA ILE A 25 -7.07 -1.76 -22.54
C ILE A 25 -8.26 -1.84 -21.59
N ASP A 26 -9.28 -2.61 -21.97
CA ASP A 26 -10.39 -2.92 -21.07
C ASP A 26 -9.80 -3.55 -19.80
N ALA A 27 -10.34 -3.15 -18.65
CA ALA A 27 -9.88 -3.68 -17.37
C ALA A 27 -9.92 -5.21 -17.39
N ILE A 28 -8.83 -5.85 -16.94
CA ILE A 28 -8.83 -7.29 -16.71
C ILE A 28 -9.54 -7.52 -15.37
N GLY A 29 -10.50 -8.44 -15.30
CA GLY A 29 -11.20 -8.79 -14.06
C GLY A 29 -12.33 -7.85 -13.63
N ASP A 30 -13.15 -8.33 -12.69
CA ASP A 30 -14.38 -7.65 -12.25
C ASP A 30 -14.21 -7.05 -10.84
N LEU A 31 -13.65 -5.84 -10.77
CA LEU A 31 -13.72 -4.98 -9.59
C LEU A 31 -14.63 -3.79 -9.90
N ARG A 32 -15.58 -3.52 -9.00
CA ARG A 32 -16.39 -2.30 -9.09
C ARG A 32 -15.81 -1.20 -8.22
N ILE A 33 -15.90 0.04 -8.68
CA ILE A 33 -15.68 1.21 -7.82
C ILE A 33 -16.84 1.27 -6.83
N ALA A 34 -16.54 1.14 -5.54
CA ALA A 34 -17.51 1.32 -4.46
C ALA A 34 -17.67 2.80 -4.13
N TYR A 35 -16.54 3.52 -4.02
CA TYR A 35 -16.49 4.95 -3.71
C TYR A 35 -15.29 5.58 -4.41
N GLN A 36 -15.38 6.86 -4.73
CA GLN A 36 -14.27 7.61 -5.32
C GLN A 36 -14.32 9.09 -4.96
N TRP A 37 -13.17 9.73 -4.85
CA TRP A 37 -13.03 11.12 -4.46
C TRP A 37 -12.03 11.85 -5.35
N LYS A 38 -12.36 13.10 -5.69
CA LYS A 38 -11.40 14.04 -6.27
C LYS A 38 -10.53 14.66 -5.18
N GLU A 39 -11.19 15.12 -4.12
CA GLU A 39 -10.59 15.62 -2.89
C GLU A 39 -11.35 15.05 -1.69
N ILE A 40 -10.68 14.94 -0.55
CA ILE A 40 -11.29 14.47 0.70
C ILE A 40 -11.91 15.65 1.45
N ASP A 41 -13.16 15.47 1.88
CA ASP A 41 -13.82 16.35 2.84
C ASP A 41 -14.36 15.52 4.02
N TYR A 42 -14.65 16.21 5.11
CA TYR A 42 -15.10 15.61 6.36
C TYR A 42 -16.55 15.99 6.64
N ASP A 43 -17.23 15.16 7.44
CA ASP A 43 -18.61 15.40 7.87
C ASP A 43 -18.63 16.41 9.03
N TRP A 44 -18.34 17.67 8.71
CA TRP A 44 -18.24 18.76 9.66
C TRP A 44 -19.59 19.00 10.37
N PRO A 45 -19.67 18.89 11.71
CA PRO A 45 -20.94 19.11 12.42
C PRO A 45 -21.43 20.57 12.31
N ASN A 46 -20.50 21.51 12.29
CA ASN A 46 -20.73 22.95 12.13
C ASN A 46 -19.39 23.69 11.91
N ASP A 47 -19.47 24.99 11.59
CA ASP A 47 -18.30 25.84 11.37
C ASP A 47 -17.45 26.05 12.63
N ASP A 48 -18.01 25.90 13.83
CA ASP A 48 -17.25 26.09 15.07
C ASP A 48 -16.30 24.91 15.32
N VAL A 49 -16.74 23.67 15.06
CA VAL A 49 -15.86 22.49 15.04
C VAL A 49 -14.78 22.65 13.98
N LYS A 50 -15.15 23.14 12.78
CA LYS A 50 -14.18 23.36 11.70
C LYS A 50 -13.07 24.36 12.09
N LYS A 51 -13.39 25.39 12.87
CA LYS A 51 -12.39 26.36 13.37
C LYS A 51 -11.40 25.76 14.37
N LEU A 52 -11.70 24.62 14.98
CA LEU A 52 -10.73 23.89 15.83
C LEU A 52 -9.60 23.25 15.02
N PHE A 53 -9.75 23.16 13.69
CA PHE A 53 -8.75 22.63 12.76
C PHE A 53 -8.31 23.74 11.77
N PRO A 54 -7.65 24.81 12.25
CA PRO A 54 -7.35 26.00 11.45
C PRO A 54 -6.38 25.72 10.30
N ASP A 55 -5.57 24.67 10.40
CA ASP A 55 -4.61 24.27 9.37
C ASP A 55 -5.23 23.41 8.26
N TYR A 56 -6.49 22.97 8.41
CA TYR A 56 -7.14 22.06 7.47
C TYR A 56 -7.11 22.59 6.02
N ASN A 57 -6.60 21.75 5.11
CA ASN A 57 -6.50 22.02 3.69
C ASN A 57 -6.84 20.77 2.90
N ARG A 58 -7.85 20.83 2.03
CA ARG A 58 -8.33 19.69 1.24
C ARG A 58 -7.23 18.99 0.44
N GLU A 59 -6.35 19.78 -0.20
CA GLU A 59 -5.27 19.26 -1.05
C GLU A 59 -4.22 18.43 -0.28
N ASP A 60 -4.22 18.48 1.06
CA ASP A 60 -3.25 17.77 1.91
C ASP A 60 -3.72 16.38 2.37
N ASN A 61 -4.96 15.99 2.03
CA ASN A 61 -5.59 14.79 2.57
C ASN A 61 -5.52 13.61 1.59
N LEU A 62 -4.58 12.69 1.85
CA LEU A 62 -4.43 11.44 1.10
C LEU A 62 -4.91 10.25 1.94
N PRO A 63 -6.00 9.56 1.56
CA PRO A 63 -6.39 8.30 2.18
C PRO A 63 -5.36 7.22 1.85
N LEU A 64 -4.92 6.44 2.84
CA LEU A 64 -3.79 5.52 2.68
C LEU A 64 -4.12 4.07 3.03
N GLY A 65 -4.76 3.83 4.17
CA GLY A 65 -5.09 2.50 4.67
C GLY A 65 -6.59 2.31 4.88
N LEU A 66 -7.02 1.05 4.81
CA LEU A 66 -8.43 0.68 5.01
C LEU A 66 -8.58 -0.62 5.82
N ASP A 67 -9.70 -0.77 6.51
CA ASP A 67 -10.26 -2.08 6.90
C ASP A 67 -11.79 -1.98 7.09
N ILE A 68 -12.48 -3.12 7.09
CA ILE A 68 -13.94 -3.20 7.04
C ILE A 68 -14.44 -3.88 8.30
N ALA A 69 -15.39 -3.26 9.00
CA ALA A 69 -16.14 -3.91 10.06
C ALA A 69 -17.62 -3.51 9.99
N ASP A 70 -18.50 -4.50 10.09
CA ASP A 70 -19.95 -4.31 10.08
C ASP A 70 -20.42 -3.48 8.86
N ASN A 71 -20.98 -2.29 9.09
CA ASN A 71 -21.43 -1.35 8.06
C ASN A 71 -20.46 -0.19 7.84
N ARG A 72 -19.20 -0.30 8.29
CA ARG A 72 -18.19 0.76 8.25
C ARG A 72 -16.98 0.33 7.44
N ILE A 73 -16.50 1.23 6.57
CA ILE A 73 -15.15 1.17 6.03
C ILE A 73 -14.32 2.19 6.79
N PHE A 74 -13.37 1.73 7.59
CA PHE A 74 -12.39 2.59 8.23
C PHE A 74 -11.33 2.99 7.22
N VAL A 75 -10.92 4.25 7.25
CA VAL A 75 -9.92 4.81 6.34
C VAL A 75 -8.95 5.70 7.13
N THR A 76 -7.66 5.51 6.92
CA THR A 76 -6.63 6.40 7.46
C THR A 76 -6.30 7.51 6.48
N VAL A 77 -6.06 8.70 7.00
CA VAL A 77 -5.48 9.84 6.28
C VAL A 77 -4.24 10.27 7.06
N PRO A 78 -3.07 9.67 6.82
CA PRO A 78 -1.88 9.97 7.58
C PRO A 78 -1.46 11.43 7.39
N ARG A 79 -0.83 12.03 8.41
CA ARG A 79 -0.40 13.44 8.40
C ARG A 79 0.88 13.63 7.57
N TRP A 80 0.81 13.32 6.28
CA TRP A 80 1.86 13.60 5.31
C TRP A 80 2.18 15.09 5.24
N ARG A 81 1.14 15.91 5.40
CA ARG A 81 1.18 17.37 5.51
C ARG A 81 0.29 17.81 6.67
N ARG A 82 0.39 19.08 7.08
CA ARG A 82 -0.31 19.62 8.25
C ARG A 82 -1.81 19.79 8.07
N GLY A 83 -2.30 19.92 6.82
CA GLY A 83 -3.70 20.20 6.53
C GLY A 83 -4.68 19.03 6.69
N VAL A 84 -4.29 17.96 7.37
CA VAL A 84 -5.18 16.85 7.71
C VAL A 84 -5.97 17.19 8.98
N ALA A 85 -7.30 17.13 8.93
CA ALA A 85 -8.12 17.39 10.12
C ALA A 85 -8.15 16.17 11.05
N ALA A 86 -8.66 15.05 10.54
CA ALA A 86 -8.76 13.78 11.25
C ALA A 86 -8.05 12.66 10.48
N SER A 87 -7.21 11.91 11.19
CA SER A 87 -6.30 10.94 10.58
C SER A 87 -6.84 9.50 10.59
N LEU A 88 -7.87 9.22 11.39
CA LEU A 88 -8.64 7.98 11.35
C LEU A 88 -10.12 8.32 11.21
N ASN A 89 -10.74 7.72 10.21
CA ASN A 89 -12.10 8.03 9.80
C ASN A 89 -12.85 6.75 9.43
N TYR A 90 -14.15 6.87 9.21
CA TYR A 90 -14.92 5.86 8.50
C TYR A 90 -15.94 6.49 7.55
N ILE A 91 -16.43 5.67 6.63
CA ILE A 91 -17.63 5.91 5.84
C ILE A 91 -18.61 4.75 6.02
N ASN A 92 -19.90 5.01 5.81
CA ASN A 92 -20.93 3.99 5.91
C ASN A 92 -21.06 3.21 4.60
N LEU A 93 -21.04 1.87 4.66
CA LEU A 93 -21.16 0.98 3.50
C LEU A 93 -22.49 1.11 2.73
N ASN A 94 -23.52 1.65 3.38
CA ASN A 94 -24.83 1.91 2.78
C ASN A 94 -24.99 3.35 2.29
N ASP A 95 -23.94 4.18 2.33
CA ASP A 95 -24.00 5.51 1.74
C ASP A 95 -24.17 5.43 0.23
N THR A 96 -25.13 6.19 -0.30
CA THR A 96 -25.46 6.19 -1.74
C THR A 96 -24.68 7.25 -2.52
N ARG A 97 -23.93 8.11 -1.84
CA ARG A 97 -23.05 9.10 -2.48
C ARG A 97 -21.83 8.40 -3.06
N GLU A 98 -21.38 8.88 -4.20
CA GLU A 98 -20.13 8.41 -4.82
C GLU A 98 -18.89 8.85 -4.01
N SER A 99 -18.95 10.06 -3.44
CA SER A 99 -17.89 10.67 -2.63
C SER A 99 -18.43 11.06 -1.24
N PRO A 100 -18.73 10.09 -0.35
CA PRO A 100 -19.22 10.41 0.98
C PRO A 100 -18.13 11.13 1.80
N PRO A 101 -18.49 12.13 2.61
CA PRO A 101 -17.54 12.79 3.50
C PRO A 101 -17.06 11.82 4.58
N PHE A 102 -15.83 12.01 5.06
CA PHE A 102 -15.23 11.18 6.08
C PHE A 102 -15.74 11.56 7.47
N ILE A 103 -16.13 10.55 8.26
CA ILE A 103 -16.56 10.74 9.65
C ILE A 103 -15.38 10.39 10.56
N PRO A 104 -14.87 11.33 11.38
CA PRO A 104 -13.75 11.06 12.27
C PRO A 104 -14.07 9.97 13.30
N TYR A 105 -13.09 9.11 13.54
CA TYR A 105 -13.20 8.02 14.52
C TYR A 105 -12.10 8.12 15.59
N PRO A 106 -12.42 7.81 16.87
CA PRO A 106 -13.78 7.56 17.38
C PRO A 106 -14.63 8.84 17.47
N SER A 107 -13.98 10.02 17.47
CA SER A 107 -14.63 11.32 17.51
C SER A 107 -13.71 12.42 16.99
N TRP A 108 -14.19 13.66 16.90
CA TRP A 108 -13.37 14.82 16.52
C TRP A 108 -12.28 15.12 17.57
N GLU A 109 -12.61 14.98 18.85
CA GLU A 109 -11.73 15.28 19.98
C GLU A 109 -10.48 14.39 19.99
N ALA A 110 -10.58 13.16 19.48
CA ALA A 110 -9.44 12.26 19.36
C ALA A 110 -8.33 12.76 18.42
N HIS A 111 -8.66 13.71 17.52
CA HIS A 111 -7.75 14.31 16.54
C HIS A 111 -7.38 15.76 16.84
N GLU A 112 -7.98 16.37 17.87
CA GLU A 112 -7.79 17.79 18.19
C GLU A 112 -6.47 18.03 18.94
N TYR A 113 -5.65 18.92 18.40
CA TYR A 113 -4.53 19.50 19.14
C TYR A 113 -5.10 20.58 20.06
N GLY A 114 -5.63 20.18 21.22
CA GLY A 114 -6.31 21.08 22.14
C GLY A 114 -5.53 22.37 22.43
N SER A 115 -6.24 23.43 22.85
CA SER A 115 -5.69 24.77 23.10
C SER A 115 -4.36 24.73 23.89
N GLY A 116 -3.23 25.06 23.25
CA GLY A 116 -1.91 25.10 23.89
C GLY A 116 -0.98 23.90 23.64
N ASN A 117 -1.04 23.28 22.46
CA ASN A 117 -0.22 22.11 22.08
C ASN A 117 -0.54 20.84 22.89
N GLY A 118 -1.81 20.60 23.20
CA GLY A 118 -2.24 19.29 23.69
C GLY A 118 -1.89 18.19 22.68
N THR A 119 -1.55 16.99 23.15
CA THR A 119 -1.29 15.84 22.30
C THR A 119 -2.61 15.10 22.03
N PRO A 120 -3.08 15.03 20.77
CA PRO A 120 -4.27 14.25 20.43
C PRO A 120 -4.13 12.78 20.83
N GLU A 121 -5.26 12.09 20.97
CA GLU A 121 -5.29 10.64 21.21
C GLU A 121 -4.62 9.88 20.06
N LEU A 122 -4.97 10.29 18.83
CA LEU A 122 -4.46 9.78 17.56
C LEU A 122 -3.71 10.89 16.81
N ILE A 123 -2.45 10.64 16.51
CA ILE A 123 -1.61 11.58 15.78
C ILE A 123 -1.69 11.31 14.28
N SER A 124 -1.17 10.17 13.83
CA SER A 124 -1.16 9.80 12.43
C SER A 124 -1.26 8.29 12.23
N PRO A 125 -2.42 7.68 12.53
CA PRO A 125 -2.79 6.35 12.06
C PRO A 125 -2.38 6.12 10.60
N PHE A 126 -1.60 5.07 10.36
CA PHE A 126 -1.09 4.74 9.04
C PHE A 126 -1.78 3.50 8.47
N ARG A 127 -1.77 2.40 9.22
CA ARG A 127 -2.45 1.14 8.85
C ARG A 127 -3.40 0.66 9.94
N LEU A 128 -4.39 -0.10 9.49
CA LEU A 128 -5.46 -0.65 10.30
C LEU A 128 -5.51 -2.17 10.16
N LYS A 129 -6.01 -2.82 11.19
CA LYS A 129 -6.54 -4.18 11.11
C LYS A 129 -7.77 -4.35 11.99
N VAL A 130 -8.87 -4.79 11.40
CA VAL A 130 -10.06 -5.29 12.13
C VAL A 130 -9.86 -6.78 12.36
N ASP A 131 -9.88 -7.23 13.60
CA ASP A 131 -9.79 -8.66 13.91
C ASP A 131 -11.17 -9.32 14.06
N ARG A 132 -11.18 -10.66 14.13
CA ARG A 132 -12.40 -11.46 14.32
C ARG A 132 -13.07 -11.26 15.68
N CYS A 133 -12.42 -10.57 16.60
CA CYS A 133 -12.86 -10.32 17.96
C CYS A 133 -13.58 -8.97 18.08
N SER A 134 -13.88 -8.32 16.95
CA SER A 134 -14.44 -6.98 16.87
C SER A 134 -13.54 -5.92 17.52
N ARG A 135 -12.21 -6.05 17.34
CA ARG A 135 -11.26 -5.02 17.75
C ARG A 135 -10.65 -4.34 16.53
N LEU A 136 -10.53 -3.02 16.57
CA LEU A 136 -9.80 -2.24 15.58
C LEU A 136 -8.40 -1.94 16.11
N TRP A 137 -7.40 -2.52 15.44
CA TRP A 137 -5.99 -2.29 15.69
C TRP A 137 -5.50 -1.15 14.80
N VAL A 138 -5.05 -0.07 15.43
CA VAL A 138 -4.61 1.15 14.78
C VAL A 138 -3.11 1.31 15.00
N LEU A 139 -2.34 1.29 13.93
CA LEU A 139 -0.90 1.58 13.96
C LEU A 139 -0.69 3.08 13.77
N ASP A 140 -0.44 3.80 14.87
CA ASP A 140 -0.19 5.23 14.88
C ASP A 140 1.32 5.50 14.86
N THR A 141 1.80 6.24 13.86
CA THR A 141 3.23 6.55 13.72
C THR A 141 3.69 7.62 14.69
N GLY A 142 2.77 8.45 15.21
CA GLY A 142 3.13 9.61 16.02
C GLY A 142 3.84 10.73 15.26
N LEU A 143 3.99 10.60 13.93
CA LEU A 143 4.69 11.53 13.06
C LEU A 143 3.70 12.49 12.40
N VAL A 144 4.11 13.75 12.24
CA VAL A 144 3.35 14.75 11.48
C VAL A 144 4.25 15.43 10.46
N ASP A 145 3.64 15.96 9.40
CA ASP A 145 4.31 16.75 8.36
C ASP A 145 5.45 15.99 7.66
N ILE A 146 5.19 14.70 7.36
CA ILE A 146 6.16 13.72 6.84
C ILE A 146 6.86 14.20 5.54
N MET A 147 6.18 14.98 4.70
CA MET A 147 6.78 15.55 3.48
C MET A 147 7.39 16.93 3.66
N GLY A 148 7.01 17.65 4.72
CA GLY A 148 7.47 19.00 5.01
C GLY A 148 8.66 18.99 5.95
N ASN A 149 8.42 19.30 7.22
CA ASN A 149 9.40 19.18 8.29
C ASN A 149 8.93 18.11 9.29
N PRO A 150 9.31 16.83 9.07
CA PRO A 150 8.83 15.70 9.87
C PRO A 150 9.06 15.93 11.36
N GLU A 151 8.02 15.75 12.15
CA GLU A 151 8.07 15.94 13.60
C GLU A 151 7.45 14.75 14.33
N GLN A 152 8.27 14.06 15.15
CA GLN A 152 7.81 12.99 16.03
C GLN A 152 7.16 13.59 17.27
N ARG A 153 5.83 13.69 17.29
CA ARG A 153 5.05 14.25 18.41
C ARG A 153 4.95 13.31 19.59
N VAL A 154 4.76 12.03 19.32
CA VAL A 154 4.72 10.93 20.30
C VAL A 154 5.44 9.72 19.74
N PRO A 155 5.96 8.80 20.56
CA PRO A 155 6.46 7.53 20.04
C PRO A 155 5.37 6.75 19.29
N PRO A 156 5.73 5.93 18.29
CA PRO A 156 4.76 5.10 17.58
C PRO A 156 4.10 4.10 18.54
N ALA A 157 2.82 3.83 18.31
CA ALA A 157 2.00 3.04 19.21
C ALA A 157 0.95 2.20 18.46
N LEU A 158 0.56 1.09 19.08
CA LEU A 158 -0.67 0.39 18.74
C LEU A 158 -1.80 0.93 19.63
N VAL A 159 -2.85 1.46 19.02
CA VAL A 159 -4.09 1.83 19.70
C VAL A 159 -5.17 0.83 19.30
N ILE A 160 -5.82 0.21 20.27
CA ILE A 160 -6.82 -0.83 20.05
C ILE A 160 -8.16 -0.35 20.60
N TYR A 161 -9.19 -0.38 19.77
CA TYR A 161 -10.57 -0.05 20.14
C TYR A 161 -11.46 -1.30 20.14
N ASP A 162 -12.45 -1.36 21.03
CA ASP A 162 -13.58 -2.28 20.92
C ASP A 162 -14.58 -1.68 19.93
N LEU A 163 -14.91 -2.40 18.86
CA LEU A 163 -15.84 -1.92 17.83
C LEU A 163 -17.32 -2.03 18.24
N LYS A 164 -17.62 -2.65 19.38
CA LYS A 164 -19.00 -2.76 19.88
C LYS A 164 -19.53 -1.45 20.45
N ASP A 165 -18.67 -0.69 21.12
CA ASP A 165 -19.00 0.59 21.75
C ASP A 165 -18.00 1.71 21.44
N ASP A 166 -17.07 1.45 20.51
CA ASP A 166 -16.04 2.37 20.02
C ASP A 166 -15.11 2.91 21.14
N THR A 167 -14.93 2.14 22.22
CA THR A 167 -14.08 2.53 23.35
C THR A 167 -12.63 2.08 23.19
N PRO A 168 -11.66 2.87 23.67
CA PRO A 168 -10.26 2.46 23.66
C PRO A 168 -10.03 1.33 24.68
N LEU A 169 -9.54 0.19 24.21
CA LEU A 169 -9.17 -0.96 25.03
C LEU A 169 -7.74 -0.86 25.53
N ARG A 170 -6.81 -0.43 24.66
CA ARG A 170 -5.37 -0.44 24.97
C ARG A 170 -4.61 0.52 24.07
N LYS A 171 -3.61 1.20 24.65
CA LYS A 171 -2.57 1.93 23.93
C LYS A 171 -1.20 1.38 24.33
N PHE A 172 -0.56 0.65 23.41
CA PHE A 172 0.75 0.07 23.61
C PHE A 172 1.80 0.90 22.87
N ILE A 173 2.69 1.56 23.61
CA ILE A 173 3.79 2.33 23.04
C ILE A 173 4.93 1.39 22.67
N ILE A 174 5.42 1.48 21.43
CA ILE A 174 6.54 0.64 20.98
C ILE A 174 7.81 1.01 21.78
N PRO A 175 8.43 0.04 22.49
CA PRO A 175 9.57 0.30 23.37
C PRO A 175 10.76 0.97 22.64
N PRO A 176 11.50 1.88 23.30
CA PRO A 176 12.63 2.58 22.69
C PRO A 176 13.75 1.67 22.17
N ASP A 177 13.96 0.50 22.77
CA ASP A 177 14.94 -0.50 22.34
C ASP A 177 14.50 -1.29 21.10
N GLN A 178 13.27 -1.08 20.63
CA GLN A 178 12.68 -1.77 19.48
C GLN A 178 12.49 -0.84 18.28
N ARG A 179 13.03 0.37 18.34
CA ARG A 179 12.96 1.39 17.28
C ARG A 179 14.21 2.26 17.25
N THR A 180 14.55 2.79 16.09
CA THR A 180 15.63 3.77 15.90
C THR A 180 15.05 5.13 15.47
N ALA A 181 15.92 6.10 15.18
CA ALA A 181 15.50 7.36 14.59
C ALA A 181 14.93 7.20 13.16
N ASP A 182 15.35 6.14 12.46
CA ASP A 182 14.90 5.82 11.10
C ASP A 182 13.63 4.95 11.07
N SER A 183 13.16 4.49 12.23
CA SER A 183 12.00 3.59 12.30
C SER A 183 10.72 4.24 11.77
N PHE A 184 10.04 3.54 10.87
CA PHE A 184 8.73 3.92 10.35
C PHE A 184 7.84 2.67 10.26
N PHE A 185 6.99 2.49 11.28
CA PHE A 185 6.07 1.36 11.33
C PHE A 185 4.87 1.61 10.40
N ALA A 186 4.92 0.96 9.25
CA ALA A 186 4.06 1.32 8.12
C ALA A 186 3.00 0.28 7.80
N ASN A 187 3.11 -0.94 8.36
CA ASN A 187 2.12 -1.99 8.14
C ASN A 187 1.97 -2.94 9.32
N ILE A 188 0.80 -3.55 9.42
CA ILE A 188 0.41 -4.46 10.51
C ILE A 188 -0.30 -5.70 9.95
N ALA A 189 0.08 -6.87 10.47
CA ALA A 189 -0.72 -8.09 10.36
C ALA A 189 -1.11 -8.55 11.77
N VAL A 190 -2.35 -9.01 11.95
CA VAL A 190 -2.85 -9.49 13.25
C VAL A 190 -3.30 -10.93 13.10
N GLU A 191 -2.77 -11.77 13.98
CA GLU A 191 -3.10 -13.19 14.09
C GLU A 191 -4.03 -13.41 15.28
N ASP A 192 -5.30 -13.71 14.98
CA ASP A 192 -6.43 -13.49 15.88
C ASP A 192 -7.29 -14.73 16.11
N TYR A 193 -6.81 -15.95 15.79
CA TYR A 193 -7.56 -17.20 16.02
C TYR A 193 -7.97 -17.42 17.47
N ASN A 194 -7.20 -16.85 18.41
CA ASN A 194 -7.52 -16.79 19.82
C ASN A 194 -7.53 -15.33 20.29
N CYS A 195 -8.72 -14.80 20.61
CA CYS A 195 -8.90 -13.41 21.03
C CYS A 195 -8.12 -13.06 22.32
N GLU A 196 -7.91 -14.04 23.19
CA GLU A 196 -7.16 -13.90 24.44
C GLU A 196 -5.64 -14.03 24.26
N ASP A 197 -5.19 -14.51 23.10
CA ASP A 197 -3.78 -14.76 22.79
C ASP A 197 -3.45 -14.34 21.35
N THR A 198 -3.89 -13.13 21.02
CA THR A 198 -3.68 -12.49 19.72
C THR A 198 -2.27 -11.94 19.61
N TYR A 199 -1.70 -12.01 18.41
CA TYR A 199 -0.39 -11.44 18.11
C TYR A 199 -0.49 -10.42 16.97
N ALA A 200 0.23 -9.31 17.10
CA ALA A 200 0.38 -8.33 16.02
C ALA A 200 1.83 -8.30 15.54
N TYR A 201 2.00 -8.13 14.23
CA TYR A 201 3.28 -8.09 13.52
C TYR A 201 3.39 -6.73 12.85
N LEU A 202 4.32 -5.88 13.30
CA LEU A 202 4.46 -4.50 12.87
C LEU A 202 5.73 -4.37 12.02
N GLY A 203 5.57 -4.13 10.72
CA GLY A 203 6.68 -3.97 9.79
C GLY A 203 7.27 -2.57 9.88
N ASP A 204 8.57 -2.49 10.17
CA ASP A 204 9.35 -1.26 10.13
C ASP A 204 10.06 -1.15 8.78
N LEU A 205 9.58 -0.24 7.92
CA LEU A 205 10.17 -0.07 6.58
C LEU A 205 11.45 0.76 6.60
N GLY A 206 11.60 1.65 7.58
CA GLY A 206 12.69 2.62 7.61
C GLY A 206 13.92 2.09 8.35
N ALA A 207 13.70 1.31 9.42
CA ALA A 207 14.73 0.53 10.08
C ALA A 207 14.42 -0.98 9.99
N PRO A 208 14.51 -1.59 8.78
CA PRO A 208 14.07 -2.94 8.45
C PRO A 208 14.04 -3.93 9.63
N GLY A 209 12.84 -4.27 10.07
CA GLY A 209 12.62 -5.08 11.26
C GLY A 209 11.14 -5.39 11.46
N LEU A 210 10.86 -6.40 12.27
CA LEU A 210 9.51 -6.80 12.60
C LEU A 210 9.32 -6.76 14.11
N VAL A 211 8.45 -5.89 14.61
CA VAL A 211 8.06 -5.93 16.02
C VAL A 211 6.91 -6.93 16.16
N VAL A 212 7.07 -7.87 17.09
CA VAL A 212 6.04 -8.85 17.44
C VAL A 212 5.44 -8.44 18.77
N TYR A 213 4.15 -8.11 18.77
CA TYR A 213 3.39 -7.76 19.96
C TYR A 213 2.50 -8.93 20.39
N SER A 214 2.49 -9.26 21.68
CA SER A 214 1.61 -10.27 22.28
C SER A 214 0.54 -9.60 23.13
N TRP A 215 -0.72 -9.79 22.76
CA TRP A 215 -1.87 -9.27 23.52
C TRP A 215 -1.90 -9.82 24.95
N LYS A 216 -1.67 -11.12 25.11
CA LYS A 216 -1.74 -11.81 26.40
C LYS A 216 -0.66 -11.37 27.37
N LEU A 217 0.57 -11.22 26.87
CA LEU A 217 1.72 -10.84 27.68
C LEU A 217 1.85 -9.32 27.84
N ASP A 218 1.09 -8.55 27.05
CA ASP A 218 1.19 -7.10 26.91
C ASP A 218 2.63 -6.60 26.77
N ARG A 219 3.38 -7.27 25.90
CA ARG A 219 4.77 -6.92 25.60
C ARG A 219 5.07 -7.20 24.14
N SER A 220 6.12 -6.56 23.66
CA SER A 220 6.66 -6.80 22.32
C SER A 220 8.15 -7.10 22.35
N TRP A 221 8.67 -7.61 21.24
CA TRP A 221 10.10 -7.76 20.97
C TRP A 221 10.39 -7.51 19.49
N LEU A 222 11.63 -7.10 19.22
CA LEU A 222 12.11 -6.83 17.87
C LEU A 222 12.73 -8.10 17.27
N VAL A 223 12.33 -8.40 16.04
CA VAL A 223 12.88 -9.46 15.20
C VAL A 223 13.68 -8.83 14.06
N LYS A 224 14.90 -9.31 13.85
CA LYS A 224 15.79 -8.85 12.78
C LYS A 224 16.13 -10.01 11.85
N HIS A 225 16.04 -9.77 10.55
CA HIS A 225 16.42 -10.74 9.54
C HIS A 225 16.81 -10.03 8.24
N HIS A 226 17.73 -10.60 7.46
CA HIS A 226 18.20 -9.98 6.22
C HIS A 226 17.08 -9.80 5.18
N PHE A 227 16.09 -10.69 5.18
CA PHE A 227 14.96 -10.63 4.25
C PHE A 227 13.99 -9.46 4.50
N PHE A 228 14.15 -8.71 5.59
CA PHE A 228 13.40 -7.49 5.82
C PHE A 228 13.98 -6.28 5.08
N HIS A 229 15.22 -6.36 4.60
CA HIS A 229 15.90 -5.25 3.95
C HIS A 229 15.50 -5.12 2.47
N PRO A 230 15.49 -3.89 1.92
CA PRO A 230 15.24 -3.67 0.50
C PRO A 230 16.27 -4.40 -0.37
N ASP A 231 15.86 -4.84 -1.56
CA ASP A 231 16.76 -5.33 -2.59
C ASP A 231 17.44 -4.11 -3.24
N PRO A 232 18.79 -4.04 -3.29
CA PRO A 232 19.51 -2.96 -3.98
C PRO A 232 19.11 -2.75 -5.44
N LYS A 233 18.54 -3.76 -6.10
CA LYS A 233 18.02 -3.68 -7.48
C LYS A 233 16.51 -3.41 -7.54
N GLY A 234 15.81 -3.49 -6.41
CA GLY A 234 14.36 -3.35 -6.31
C GLY A 234 13.88 -1.92 -6.03
N GLY A 235 14.78 -0.95 -5.89
CA GLY A 235 14.42 0.40 -5.48
C GLY A 235 13.89 1.33 -6.57
N ASN A 236 13.95 0.95 -7.85
CA ASN A 236 13.43 1.77 -8.95
C ASN A 236 11.92 1.56 -9.13
N PHE A 237 11.17 2.65 -9.11
CA PHE A 237 9.74 2.68 -9.38
C PHE A 237 9.45 3.54 -10.60
N ASN A 238 8.47 3.11 -11.38
CA ASN A 238 7.88 3.90 -12.46
C ASN A 238 6.37 3.66 -12.44
N VAL A 239 5.65 4.57 -11.80
CA VAL A 239 4.21 4.46 -11.61
C VAL A 239 3.53 5.49 -12.49
N SER A 240 2.78 5.02 -13.50
CA SER A 240 2.03 5.88 -14.43
C SER A 240 2.87 7.00 -15.06
N GLY A 241 4.11 6.68 -15.44
CA GLY A 241 5.06 7.60 -16.10
C GLY A 241 5.93 8.42 -15.14
N LEU A 242 5.70 8.33 -13.84
CA LEU A 242 6.48 9.02 -12.82
C LEU A 242 7.56 8.10 -12.26
N ALA A 243 8.83 8.42 -12.53
CA ALA A 243 9.97 7.68 -12.05
C ALA A 243 10.50 8.23 -10.71
N PHE A 244 10.72 7.35 -9.75
CA PHE A 244 11.28 7.68 -8.43
C PHE A 244 12.02 6.48 -7.83
N VAL A 245 12.71 6.69 -6.71
CA VAL A 245 13.51 5.67 -6.04
C VAL A 245 13.12 5.61 -4.56
N TRP A 246 12.79 4.42 -4.09
CA TRP A 246 12.57 4.11 -2.68
C TRP A 246 13.46 2.96 -2.22
N THR A 247 13.76 2.92 -0.92
CA THR A 247 14.58 1.87 -0.30
C THR A 247 13.85 1.28 0.90
N ASP A 248 12.56 1.04 0.73
CA ASP A 248 11.66 0.68 1.82
C ASP A 248 11.77 -0.81 2.13
N GLY A 249 11.95 -1.11 3.42
CA GLY A 249 12.07 -2.45 3.98
C GLY A 249 10.75 -3.21 4.02
N ILE A 250 10.68 -4.20 4.92
CA ILE A 250 9.50 -5.06 5.14
C ILE A 250 8.22 -4.23 5.21
N PHE A 251 7.26 -4.60 4.37
CA PHE A 251 6.03 -3.84 4.21
C PHE A 251 4.81 -4.75 4.02
N GLY A 252 4.74 -5.50 2.92
CA GLY A 252 3.63 -6.44 2.70
C GLY A 252 3.75 -7.66 3.60
N MET A 253 2.65 -8.02 4.26
CA MET A 253 2.56 -9.15 5.21
C MET A 253 1.20 -9.84 5.10
N ALA A 254 1.18 -11.16 5.00
CA ALA A 254 -0.05 -11.96 4.99
C ALA A 254 0.09 -13.22 5.83
N LEU A 255 -0.96 -13.59 6.56
CA LEU A 255 -0.97 -14.74 7.46
C LEU A 255 -1.78 -15.89 6.86
N ALA A 256 -1.19 -17.07 6.81
CA ALA A 256 -1.89 -18.32 6.47
C ALA A 256 -1.94 -19.24 7.69
N PRO A 257 -3.13 -19.62 8.19
CA PRO A 257 -3.23 -20.54 9.31
C PRO A 257 -2.59 -21.91 9.02
N THR A 258 -1.96 -22.50 10.02
CA THR A 258 -1.40 -23.86 9.97
C THR A 258 -2.10 -24.79 10.97
N PRO A 259 -2.19 -26.11 10.69
CA PRO A 259 -2.91 -27.05 11.56
C PRO A 259 -2.38 -27.17 12.99
N ASP A 260 -1.14 -26.73 13.24
CA ASP A 260 -0.51 -26.77 14.57
C ASP A 260 -0.87 -25.58 15.48
N GLY A 261 -1.85 -24.76 15.08
CA GLY A 261 -2.36 -23.63 15.88
C GLY A 261 -1.56 -22.33 15.71
N TYR A 262 -0.66 -22.30 14.73
CA TYR A 262 0.11 -21.13 14.34
C TYR A 262 -0.32 -20.66 12.93
N SER A 263 0.44 -19.74 12.36
CA SER A 263 0.41 -19.38 10.94
C SER A 263 1.80 -19.41 10.32
N THR A 264 1.82 -19.48 8.99
CA THR A 264 2.93 -18.97 8.19
C THR A 264 2.70 -17.48 7.92
N LEU A 265 3.67 -16.65 8.27
CA LEU A 265 3.72 -15.25 7.84
C LEU A 265 4.47 -15.19 6.51
N TYR A 266 3.78 -14.81 5.45
CA TYR A 266 4.38 -14.41 4.18
C TYR A 266 4.67 -12.92 4.21
N PHE A 267 5.83 -12.50 3.72
CA PHE A 267 6.22 -11.10 3.78
C PHE A 267 7.23 -10.73 2.70
N HIS A 268 7.30 -9.43 2.41
CA HIS A 268 8.28 -8.86 1.49
C HIS A 268 8.60 -7.40 1.83
N PRO A 269 9.83 -6.95 1.55
CA PRO A 269 10.15 -5.53 1.45
C PRO A 269 9.40 -4.86 0.30
N LEU A 270 9.01 -3.59 0.46
CA LEU A 270 8.38 -2.82 -0.62
C LEU A 270 9.34 -2.63 -1.81
N SER A 271 10.60 -2.28 -1.54
CA SER A 271 11.65 -2.21 -2.55
C SER A 271 12.27 -3.59 -2.83
N SER A 272 11.44 -4.57 -3.17
CA SER A 272 11.86 -5.91 -3.58
C SER A 272 10.78 -6.57 -4.43
N THR A 273 11.17 -7.55 -5.24
CA THR A 273 10.24 -8.41 -5.98
C THR A 273 10.12 -9.80 -5.35
N MET A 274 10.92 -10.07 -4.31
CA MET A 274 10.99 -11.38 -3.67
C MET A 274 9.82 -11.59 -2.70
N GLU A 275 9.43 -12.83 -2.48
CA GLU A 275 8.50 -13.25 -1.43
C GLU A 275 9.24 -14.18 -0.47
N PHE A 276 8.99 -14.00 0.82
CA PHE A 276 9.58 -14.79 1.90
C PHE A 276 8.49 -15.35 2.80
N SER A 277 8.85 -16.33 3.62
CA SER A 277 7.97 -16.83 4.67
C SER A 277 8.72 -17.22 5.94
N VAL A 278 8.00 -17.19 7.05
CA VAL A 278 8.47 -17.68 8.35
C VAL A 278 7.30 -18.19 9.17
N SER A 279 7.53 -19.21 10.00
CA SER A 279 6.50 -19.68 10.94
C SER A 279 6.34 -18.68 12.08
N THR A 280 5.09 -18.29 12.37
CA THR A 280 4.77 -17.51 13.57
C THR A 280 5.12 -18.25 14.86
N LYS A 281 5.21 -19.59 14.85
CA LYS A 281 5.71 -20.37 15.99
C LYS A 281 7.10 -19.93 16.43
N LEU A 282 7.95 -19.59 15.47
CA LEU A 282 9.28 -19.03 15.72
C LEU A 282 9.18 -17.57 16.15
N LEU A 283 8.41 -16.75 15.43
CA LEU A 283 8.23 -15.32 15.74
C LEU A 283 7.69 -15.07 17.16
N ARG A 284 6.82 -15.97 17.63
CA ARG A 284 6.20 -15.91 18.95
C ARG A 284 7.14 -16.35 20.10
N ASN A 285 8.34 -16.84 19.80
CA ASN A 285 9.33 -17.28 20.78
C ASN A 285 10.51 -16.27 20.87
N PRO A 286 10.44 -15.28 21.79
CA PRO A 286 11.46 -14.24 21.92
C PRO A 286 12.86 -14.77 22.31
N GLU A 287 12.95 -15.94 22.95
CA GLU A 287 14.22 -16.52 23.38
C GLU A 287 14.98 -17.17 22.22
N ARG A 288 14.28 -17.58 21.16
CA ARG A 288 14.85 -18.30 20.01
C ARG A 288 14.94 -17.45 18.75
N ILE A 289 14.04 -16.50 18.54
CA ILE A 289 13.85 -15.83 17.24
C ILE A 289 15.07 -15.05 16.72
N ASN A 290 15.95 -14.58 17.60
CA ASN A 290 17.18 -13.88 17.21
C ASN A 290 18.43 -14.77 17.39
N SER A 291 18.26 -16.08 17.56
CA SER A 291 19.39 -17.01 17.67
C SER A 291 19.97 -17.32 16.28
N PRO A 292 21.28 -17.60 16.14
CA PRO A 292 21.88 -17.96 14.85
C PRO A 292 21.20 -19.16 14.17
N GLU A 293 20.70 -20.12 14.94
CA GLU A 293 20.03 -21.32 14.42
C GLU A 293 18.70 -21.01 13.74
N SER A 294 18.01 -19.96 14.19
CA SER A 294 16.71 -19.55 13.67
C SER A 294 16.77 -18.89 12.29
N PHE A 295 17.95 -18.41 11.88
CA PHE A 295 18.15 -17.69 10.62
C PHE A 295 17.69 -18.52 9.41
N HIS A 296 17.97 -19.82 9.41
CA HIS A 296 17.61 -20.71 8.30
C HIS A 296 16.14 -21.15 8.28
N GLU A 297 15.33 -20.75 9.27
CA GLU A 297 13.90 -21.02 9.29
C GLU A 297 13.10 -20.02 8.46
N PHE A 298 13.68 -18.86 8.15
CA PHE A 298 13.14 -17.95 7.14
C PHE A 298 13.39 -18.51 5.74
N GLN A 299 12.31 -18.68 4.96
CA GLN A 299 12.37 -19.30 3.64
C GLN A 299 12.20 -18.26 2.53
N PRO A 300 13.17 -18.12 1.60
CA PRO A 300 12.94 -17.43 0.35
C PRO A 300 12.09 -18.32 -0.58
N LEU A 301 11.02 -17.77 -1.13
CA LEU A 301 10.06 -18.55 -1.92
C LEU A 301 10.23 -18.35 -3.43
N GLY A 302 10.61 -17.14 -3.84
CA GLY A 302 10.76 -16.76 -5.25
C GLY A 302 10.44 -15.29 -5.48
N SER A 303 10.08 -14.93 -6.72
CA SER A 303 9.91 -13.54 -7.16
C SER A 303 8.61 -13.33 -7.96
N ARG A 304 8.07 -12.11 -7.87
CA ARG A 304 6.96 -11.57 -8.69
C ARG A 304 7.42 -11.13 -10.09
N GLY A 305 8.69 -11.28 -10.41
CA GLY A 305 9.25 -10.94 -11.72
C GLY A 305 9.67 -9.48 -11.84
N LEU A 306 9.96 -9.06 -13.07
CA LEU A 306 10.39 -7.70 -13.36
C LEU A 306 9.30 -6.69 -12.96
N ASN A 307 9.69 -5.62 -12.27
CA ASN A 307 8.79 -4.59 -11.75
C ASN A 307 7.69 -5.12 -10.82
N GLY A 308 7.89 -6.30 -10.23
CA GLY A 308 6.94 -6.94 -9.33
C GLY A 308 6.98 -6.43 -7.89
N GLN A 309 7.34 -5.15 -7.65
CA GLN A 309 7.26 -4.55 -6.31
C GLN A 309 5.80 -4.51 -5.86
N SER A 310 5.59 -4.76 -4.57
CA SER A 310 4.25 -4.91 -4.00
C SER A 310 4.08 -4.10 -2.72
N SER A 311 2.98 -3.35 -2.63
CA SER A 311 2.62 -2.56 -1.44
C SER A 311 2.03 -3.44 -0.35
N VAL A 312 1.08 -4.29 -0.66
CA VAL A 312 0.38 -5.08 0.34
C VAL A 312 0.04 -6.45 -0.19
N SER A 313 -0.15 -7.38 0.73
CA SER A 313 -0.64 -8.73 0.45
C SER A 313 -1.63 -9.14 1.51
N PHE A 314 -2.63 -9.93 1.14
CA PHE A 314 -3.58 -10.50 2.08
C PHE A 314 -3.99 -11.89 1.62
N ILE A 315 -4.19 -12.82 2.56
CA ILE A 315 -4.69 -14.16 2.25
C ILE A 315 -6.16 -14.22 2.59
N ASP A 316 -6.95 -14.65 1.63
CA ASP A 316 -8.35 -14.98 1.86
C ASP A 316 -8.42 -16.32 2.62
N PRO A 317 -8.92 -16.33 3.88
CA PRO A 317 -8.95 -17.54 4.69
C PRO A 317 -9.87 -18.62 4.10
N ASN A 318 -10.86 -18.27 3.27
CA ASN A 318 -11.82 -19.22 2.71
C ASN A 318 -11.24 -19.94 1.48
N THR A 319 -10.61 -19.20 0.56
CA THR A 319 -10.02 -19.78 -0.66
C THR A 319 -8.58 -20.26 -0.45
N GLY A 320 -7.89 -19.72 0.55
CA GLY A 320 -6.46 -19.91 0.81
C GLY A 320 -5.58 -19.24 -0.25
N VAL A 321 -6.11 -18.29 -1.03
CA VAL A 321 -5.35 -17.57 -2.05
C VAL A 321 -4.82 -16.26 -1.48
N MET A 322 -3.56 -15.97 -1.76
CA MET A 322 -2.96 -14.67 -1.50
C MET A 322 -3.24 -13.74 -2.66
N PHE A 323 -3.70 -12.54 -2.36
CA PHE A 323 -3.78 -11.41 -3.28
C PHE A 323 -2.74 -10.37 -2.89
N TYR A 324 -2.13 -9.71 -3.88
CA TYR A 324 -1.13 -8.68 -3.64
C TYR A 324 -1.17 -7.58 -4.69
N ALA A 325 -0.75 -6.40 -4.28
CA ALA A 325 -0.90 -5.15 -5.02
C ALA A 325 0.42 -4.73 -5.69
N LEU A 326 0.49 -4.82 -7.01
CA LEU A 326 1.68 -4.56 -7.83
C LEU A 326 1.73 -3.09 -8.26
N THR A 327 2.48 -2.28 -7.52
CA THR A 327 2.45 -0.81 -7.65
C THR A 327 3.03 -0.30 -8.97
N ASN A 328 4.08 -0.93 -9.50
CA ASN A 328 4.67 -0.54 -10.79
C ASN A 328 3.87 -1.05 -12.01
N LEU A 329 2.87 -1.90 -11.79
CA LEU A 329 2.12 -2.56 -12.86
C LEU A 329 0.65 -2.18 -12.88
N ASN A 330 0.23 -1.25 -12.01
CA ASN A 330 -1.16 -0.82 -11.85
C ASN A 330 -2.13 -2.01 -11.71
N ALA A 331 -1.75 -2.99 -10.89
CA ALA A 331 -2.38 -4.31 -10.92
C ALA A 331 -2.55 -4.95 -9.55
N ILE A 332 -3.55 -5.84 -9.47
CA ILE A 332 -3.71 -6.84 -8.41
C ILE A 332 -3.42 -8.20 -9.02
N ALA A 333 -2.66 -9.00 -8.30
CA ALA A 333 -2.33 -10.36 -8.68
C ALA A 333 -2.65 -11.33 -7.56
N CYS A 334 -2.65 -12.61 -7.90
CA CYS A 334 -2.94 -13.70 -6.99
C CYS A 334 -1.86 -14.78 -7.04
N TRP A 335 -1.75 -15.51 -5.94
CA TRP A 335 -0.95 -16.72 -5.81
C TRP A 335 -1.57 -17.64 -4.76
N ARG A 336 -1.69 -18.93 -5.06
CA ARG A 336 -2.02 -19.92 -4.03
C ARG A 336 -0.73 -20.32 -3.30
N PRO A 337 -0.61 -20.10 -1.98
CA PRO A 337 0.61 -20.40 -1.27
C PRO A 337 1.03 -21.86 -1.37
N THR A 338 2.28 -22.06 -1.77
CA THR A 338 2.98 -23.36 -1.82
C THR A 338 4.44 -23.15 -1.43
N ASN A 339 5.28 -24.18 -1.58
CA ASN A 339 6.72 -24.07 -1.29
C ASN A 339 7.52 -23.36 -2.41
N LYS A 340 6.87 -22.93 -3.50
CA LYS A 340 7.50 -22.19 -4.60
C LYS A 340 6.63 -20.98 -5.00
N PHE A 341 7.30 -19.87 -5.28
CA PHE A 341 6.70 -18.63 -5.74
C PHE A 341 7.27 -18.28 -7.13
N SER A 342 6.82 -19.00 -8.17
CA SER A 342 7.25 -18.78 -9.56
C SER A 342 6.19 -18.05 -10.38
N LEU A 343 6.59 -17.43 -11.49
CA LEU A 343 5.68 -16.67 -12.37
C LEU A 343 4.55 -17.53 -12.95
N GLN A 344 4.81 -18.83 -13.16
CA GLN A 344 3.81 -19.79 -13.66
C GLN A 344 2.71 -20.10 -12.63
N GLN A 345 2.93 -19.79 -11.35
CA GLN A 345 1.98 -20.05 -10.27
C GLN A 345 1.22 -18.78 -9.85
N GLN A 346 1.45 -17.67 -10.56
CA GLN A 346 0.86 -16.37 -10.29
C GLN A 346 0.00 -15.94 -11.48
N SER A 347 -1.03 -15.15 -11.24
CA SER A 347 -1.84 -14.52 -12.29
C SER A 347 -2.19 -13.09 -11.92
N PHE A 348 -2.30 -12.22 -12.92
CA PHE A 348 -3.03 -10.97 -12.75
C PHE A 348 -4.52 -11.29 -12.59
N VAL A 349 -5.19 -10.57 -11.70
CA VAL A 349 -6.64 -10.64 -11.49
C VAL A 349 -7.33 -9.31 -11.71
N TYR A 350 -6.59 -8.20 -11.60
CA TYR A 350 -7.06 -6.90 -12.02
C TYR A 350 -5.93 -6.02 -12.55
N VAL A 351 -6.14 -5.35 -13.69
CA VAL A 351 -5.17 -4.40 -14.27
C VAL A 351 -5.93 -3.23 -14.87
N ASP A 352 -5.63 -2.01 -14.43
CA ASP A 352 -6.26 -0.81 -14.97
C ASP A 352 -5.40 0.44 -14.71
N ASN A 353 -5.02 1.15 -15.78
CA ASN A 353 -4.10 2.29 -15.70
C ASN A 353 -4.74 3.60 -15.21
N VAL A 354 -6.05 3.62 -14.96
CA VAL A 354 -6.81 4.79 -14.50
C VAL A 354 -7.23 4.62 -13.04
N THR A 355 -7.80 3.47 -12.72
CA THR A 355 -8.38 3.17 -11.41
C THR A 355 -7.38 2.56 -10.43
N MET A 356 -6.25 2.03 -10.92
CA MET A 356 -5.28 1.28 -10.13
C MET A 356 -3.86 1.88 -10.19
N ILE A 357 -3.74 3.21 -10.27
CA ILE A 357 -2.45 3.92 -10.39
C ILE A 357 -1.50 3.55 -9.26
N PHE A 358 -1.98 3.54 -8.01
CA PHE A 358 -1.20 3.05 -6.89
C PHE A 358 -2.12 2.26 -5.96
N PRO A 359 -2.20 0.91 -6.09
CA PRO A 359 -2.94 0.09 -5.14
C PRO A 359 -2.23 0.14 -3.80
N ASN A 360 -2.74 0.93 -2.86
CA ASN A 360 -2.03 1.23 -1.62
C ASN A 360 -2.39 0.25 -0.51
N ASP A 361 -3.66 -0.09 -0.36
CA ASP A 361 -4.12 -1.09 0.61
C ASP A 361 -5.07 -2.11 0.00
N LEU A 362 -5.14 -3.27 0.63
CA LEU A 362 -5.98 -4.40 0.27
C LEU A 362 -6.35 -5.15 1.54
N LYS A 363 -7.64 -5.41 1.71
CA LYS A 363 -8.20 -6.24 2.78
C LYS A 363 -9.23 -7.20 2.21
N ILE A 364 -9.43 -8.31 2.90
CA ILE A 364 -10.46 -9.30 2.54
C ILE A 364 -11.37 -9.48 3.74
N ASP A 365 -12.66 -9.24 3.55
CA ASP A 365 -13.65 -9.37 4.61
C ASP A 365 -14.05 -10.83 4.86
N HIS A 366 -14.85 -11.07 5.89
CA HIS A 366 -15.31 -12.42 6.26
C HIS A 366 -16.20 -13.10 5.20
N LYS A 367 -16.73 -12.34 4.24
CA LYS A 367 -17.53 -12.83 3.10
C LYS A 367 -16.68 -13.06 1.86
N SER A 368 -15.35 -12.96 1.98
CA SER A 368 -14.42 -13.07 0.87
C SER A 368 -14.64 -12.00 -0.21
N ASN A 369 -15.09 -10.81 0.18
CA ASN A 369 -14.93 -9.64 -0.69
C ASN A 369 -13.55 -9.05 -0.47
N ILE A 370 -12.83 -8.84 -1.57
CA ILE A 370 -11.61 -8.04 -1.59
C ILE A 370 -11.98 -6.57 -1.68
N TRP A 371 -11.33 -5.75 -0.87
CA TRP A 371 -11.46 -4.30 -0.84
C TRP A 371 -10.10 -3.67 -1.07
N ILE A 372 -10.00 -2.78 -2.05
CA ILE A 372 -8.74 -2.16 -2.47
C ILE A 372 -8.89 -0.65 -2.39
N LEU A 373 -7.96 0.01 -1.71
CA LEU A 373 -7.79 1.45 -1.78
C LEU A 373 -6.68 1.72 -2.78
N SER A 374 -7.05 2.33 -3.91
CA SER A 374 -6.10 2.89 -4.84
C SER A 374 -6.09 4.40 -4.74
N ASP A 375 -4.90 4.96 -4.65
CA ASP A 375 -4.67 6.40 -4.65
C ASP A 375 -3.67 6.78 -5.76
N ARG A 376 -3.21 8.03 -5.70
CA ARG A 376 -2.18 8.59 -6.56
C ARG A 376 -0.97 9.05 -5.74
N LEU A 377 -0.55 8.24 -4.75
CA LEU A 377 0.51 8.59 -3.81
C LEU A 377 1.79 9.14 -4.48
N PRO A 378 2.34 8.54 -5.54
CA PRO A 378 3.51 9.11 -6.20
C PRO A 378 3.29 10.52 -6.76
N ILE A 379 2.10 10.78 -7.33
CA ILE A 379 1.73 12.09 -7.87
C ILE A 379 1.54 13.10 -6.73
N PHE A 380 0.92 12.69 -5.62
CA PHE A 380 0.80 13.51 -4.42
C PHE A 380 2.17 13.89 -3.81
N MET A 381 3.14 12.98 -3.89
CA MET A 381 4.47 13.17 -3.32
C MET A 381 5.40 14.02 -4.19
N TYR A 382 5.38 13.82 -5.51
CA TYR A 382 6.39 14.35 -6.41
C TYR A 382 5.83 15.26 -7.52
N SER A 383 4.54 15.50 -7.53
CA SER A 383 3.84 16.34 -8.49
C SER A 383 2.64 17.03 -7.82
N ARG A 384 1.63 17.40 -8.61
CA ARG A 384 0.36 17.95 -8.14
C ARG A 384 -0.79 17.07 -8.62
N LEU A 385 -1.71 16.74 -7.72
CA LEU A 385 -2.97 16.08 -8.07
C LEU A 385 -3.86 17.03 -8.86
N ASP A 386 -4.68 16.48 -9.76
CA ASP A 386 -5.69 17.24 -10.48
C ASP A 386 -7.00 17.25 -9.65
N PRO A 387 -7.43 18.41 -9.12
CA PRO A 387 -8.65 18.49 -8.31
C PRO A 387 -9.94 18.22 -9.12
N ASP A 388 -9.88 18.26 -10.45
CA ASP A 388 -11.01 17.99 -11.33
C ASP A 388 -11.13 16.50 -11.71
N ASP A 389 -10.15 15.67 -11.36
CA ASP A 389 -10.13 14.22 -11.59
C ASP A 389 -10.26 13.43 -10.27
N TYR A 390 -10.73 12.18 -10.35
CA TYR A 390 -10.79 11.30 -9.19
C TYR A 390 -9.40 10.76 -8.85
N ASN A 391 -8.88 11.18 -7.70
CA ASN A 391 -7.54 10.86 -7.22
C ASN A 391 -7.52 9.65 -6.29
N TYR A 392 -8.65 9.31 -5.67
CA TYR A 392 -8.75 8.25 -4.67
C TYR A 392 -9.95 7.36 -4.96
N ARG A 393 -9.79 6.05 -4.84
CA ARG A 393 -10.85 5.06 -5.13
C ARG A 393 -10.81 3.91 -4.12
N ILE A 394 -11.98 3.48 -3.69
CA ILE A 394 -12.16 2.19 -3.02
C ILE A 394 -12.89 1.27 -4.00
N LEU A 395 -12.26 0.16 -4.36
CA LEU A 395 -12.80 -0.88 -5.23
C LEU A 395 -13.16 -2.12 -4.42
N VAL A 396 -14.15 -2.88 -4.90
CA VAL A 396 -14.59 -4.13 -4.28
C VAL A 396 -14.93 -5.19 -5.32
N GLY A 397 -14.68 -6.45 -4.99
CA GLY A 397 -15.09 -7.61 -5.78
C GLY A 397 -15.04 -8.91 -4.98
N SER A 398 -15.56 -9.99 -5.56
CA SER A 398 -15.49 -11.33 -4.99
C SER A 398 -14.12 -11.96 -5.27
N THR A 399 -13.45 -12.50 -4.24
CA THR A 399 -12.16 -13.19 -4.45
C THR A 399 -12.32 -14.41 -5.35
N GLU A 400 -13.43 -15.14 -5.24
CA GLU A 400 -13.73 -16.32 -6.07
C GLU A 400 -13.92 -15.96 -7.55
N ASP A 401 -14.60 -14.84 -7.81
CA ASP A 401 -14.84 -14.38 -9.18
C ASP A 401 -13.54 -13.88 -9.82
N LEU A 402 -12.70 -13.17 -9.07
CA LEU A 402 -11.42 -12.66 -9.55
C LEU A 402 -10.41 -13.74 -9.90
N ILE A 403 -10.41 -14.87 -9.16
CA ILE A 403 -9.48 -15.98 -9.44
C ILE A 403 -10.06 -16.97 -10.43
N ARG A 404 -11.33 -16.84 -10.83
CA ARG A 404 -11.98 -17.74 -11.78
C ARG A 404 -11.15 -17.81 -13.06
N ASP A 405 -10.95 -19.03 -13.57
CA ASP A 405 -10.17 -19.30 -14.78
C ASP A 405 -8.68 -18.86 -14.72
N THR A 406 -8.16 -18.54 -13.53
CA THR A 406 -6.72 -18.27 -13.31
C THR A 406 -6.03 -19.48 -12.68
N VAL A 407 -4.70 -19.51 -12.77
CA VAL A 407 -3.85 -20.50 -12.07
C VAL A 407 -4.03 -20.49 -10.54
N CYS A 408 -4.66 -19.45 -9.99
CA CYS A 408 -4.95 -19.32 -8.57
C CYS A 408 -6.27 -19.97 -8.19
N SER A 409 -7.13 -20.40 -9.11
CA SER A 409 -8.36 -21.16 -8.78
C SER A 409 -8.02 -22.60 -8.38
N LYS A 410 -8.83 -23.25 -7.53
CA LYS A 410 -8.66 -24.66 -7.16
C LYS A 410 -8.98 -25.58 -8.34
N ASP A 411 -9.91 -25.15 -9.17
CA ASP A 411 -10.45 -25.93 -10.29
C ASP A 411 -9.69 -25.69 -11.61
N PHE A 412 -8.55 -25.00 -11.55
CA PHE A 412 -7.76 -24.69 -12.73
C PHE A 412 -7.11 -25.96 -13.31
N ASP A 413 -7.66 -26.45 -14.42
CA ASP A 413 -7.09 -27.55 -15.19
C ASP A 413 -6.18 -27.01 -16.30
N ILE A 414 -4.87 -27.25 -16.16
CA ILE A 414 -3.82 -26.87 -17.11
C ILE A 414 -4.06 -27.47 -18.52
N SER A 415 -4.83 -28.57 -18.62
CA SER A 415 -5.11 -29.25 -19.89
C SER A 415 -6.19 -28.59 -20.75
N SER A 416 -6.93 -27.60 -20.22
CA SER A 416 -8.11 -26.99 -20.84
C SER A 416 -7.85 -25.76 -21.71
N LYS A 417 -6.59 -25.46 -22.08
CA LYS A 417 -6.21 -24.27 -22.87
C LYS A 417 -7.10 -24.10 -24.11
N ASN A 418 -8.04 -23.15 -24.03
CA ASN A 418 -8.72 -22.56 -25.18
C ASN A 418 -7.99 -21.26 -25.52
N PRO A 419 -7.47 -21.06 -26.75
CA PRO A 419 -6.63 -19.91 -27.09
C PRO A 419 -7.31 -18.54 -26.97
N ASP A 420 -8.65 -18.50 -26.93
CA ASP A 420 -9.44 -17.27 -27.11
C ASP A 420 -9.94 -16.62 -25.80
N ASN A 421 -9.54 -17.12 -24.62
CA ASN A 421 -10.02 -16.57 -23.33
C ASN A 421 -8.89 -16.42 -22.30
N SER A 422 -7.78 -15.80 -22.70
CA SER A 422 -6.60 -15.64 -21.84
C SER A 422 -6.72 -14.44 -20.91
N GLY A 423 -6.98 -14.69 -19.62
CA GLY A 423 -6.47 -13.80 -18.58
C GLY A 423 -4.96 -13.63 -18.77
N MET A 424 -4.47 -12.40 -18.69
CA MET A 424 -3.07 -12.07 -18.96
C MET A 424 -2.17 -12.76 -17.93
N SER A 425 -1.28 -13.63 -18.38
CA SER A 425 -0.33 -14.30 -17.49
C SER A 425 0.95 -13.46 -17.34
N PHE A 426 1.70 -13.67 -16.25
CA PHE A 426 3.03 -13.07 -16.07
C PHE A 426 4.04 -13.48 -17.16
N ILE A 427 3.73 -14.50 -17.96
CA ILE A 427 4.58 -14.95 -19.06
C ILE A 427 4.32 -14.08 -20.30
N ASP A 428 3.08 -13.62 -20.48
CA ASP A 428 2.64 -12.81 -21.63
C ASP A 428 3.07 -11.33 -21.50
N THR A 429 3.39 -10.87 -20.29
CA THR A 429 3.87 -9.48 -20.07
C THR A 429 5.23 -9.18 -20.68
N ASN A 430 5.99 -10.19 -21.13
CA ASN A 430 7.22 -9.94 -21.90
C ASN A 430 6.93 -9.29 -23.27
N ASP A 431 5.70 -9.40 -23.79
CA ASP A 431 5.28 -8.83 -25.07
C ASP A 431 4.50 -7.50 -24.90
N ILE A 432 4.19 -7.09 -23.66
CA ILE A 432 3.29 -5.95 -23.37
C ILE A 432 4.03 -4.73 -22.82
N ILE A 433 5.35 -4.80 -22.61
CA ILE A 433 6.19 -3.60 -22.43
C ILE A 433 6.45 -3.02 -23.83
N PRO A 434 5.74 -1.97 -24.30
CA PRO A 434 5.97 -1.45 -25.63
C PRO A 434 7.35 -0.78 -25.65
N GLU A 435 8.08 -0.98 -26.73
CA GLU A 435 9.26 -0.25 -27.21
C GLU A 435 9.59 1.12 -26.54
N ILE A 436 10.04 1.16 -25.28
CA ILE A 436 10.72 2.35 -24.69
C ILE A 436 12.16 2.51 -25.27
N LYS A 437 12.52 1.71 -26.28
CA LYS A 437 13.83 1.79 -26.95
C LYS A 437 13.88 2.77 -28.12
N LYS A 438 12.76 3.23 -28.68
CA LYS A 438 12.79 4.05 -29.90
C LYS A 438 12.85 5.57 -29.71
N ASP A 439 12.41 6.08 -28.56
CA ASP A 439 12.46 7.53 -28.27
C ASP A 439 13.72 7.98 -27.51
N ARG A 440 14.66 7.07 -27.24
CA ARG A 440 15.89 7.35 -26.47
C ARG A 440 16.94 8.21 -27.18
N GLU A 441 16.74 8.61 -28.45
CA GLU A 441 17.76 9.36 -29.19
C GLU A 441 17.40 10.80 -29.57
N GLN A 442 16.20 11.33 -29.27
CA GLN A 442 15.85 12.68 -29.77
C GLN A 442 15.63 13.81 -28.77
N HIS A 443 15.49 13.59 -27.46
CA HIS A 443 15.37 14.71 -26.51
C HIS A 443 16.28 14.57 -25.28
N TYR A 444 17.59 14.75 -25.52
CA TYR A 444 18.50 15.28 -24.50
C TYR A 444 18.77 16.75 -24.83
N ASN A 445 18.04 17.64 -24.17
CA ASN A 445 18.47 19.01 -23.88
C ASN A 445 17.83 19.43 -22.55
N GLY A 446 18.67 19.90 -21.63
CA GLY A 446 18.45 19.79 -20.20
C GLY A 446 17.54 20.83 -19.55
N ALA A 447 17.06 20.46 -18.36
CA ALA A 447 16.88 21.33 -17.21
C ALA A 447 16.92 20.45 -15.95
N GLY A 448 17.66 20.90 -14.94
CA GLY A 448 18.13 20.08 -13.81
C GLY A 448 17.05 19.53 -12.88
N VAL A 449 17.26 18.29 -12.45
CA VAL A 449 16.63 17.70 -11.26
C VAL A 449 17.76 17.45 -10.27
N SER A 450 18.04 18.46 -9.45
CA SER A 450 18.85 18.33 -8.24
C SER A 450 18.09 18.99 -7.10
N ASP A 451 18.03 18.30 -5.96
CA ASP A 451 17.43 18.71 -4.68
C ASP A 451 15.99 18.24 -4.39
N ILE A 452 15.79 16.91 -4.35
CA ILE A 452 14.82 16.28 -3.41
C ILE A 452 15.40 14.99 -2.78
N SER A 453 16.38 14.31 -3.41
CA SER A 453 16.97 13.08 -2.86
C SER A 453 17.94 13.29 -1.66
N LYS A 454 18.12 14.52 -1.18
CA LYS A 454 19.04 14.83 -0.07
C LYS A 454 18.37 14.77 1.31
N THR A 455 17.05 14.75 1.40
CA THR A 455 16.36 14.84 2.70
C THR A 455 16.23 13.50 3.43
N PHE A 456 16.42 12.36 2.75
CA PHE A 456 16.50 11.03 3.39
C PHE A 456 17.93 10.46 3.47
N GLY A 457 18.89 11.02 2.71
CA GLY A 457 20.28 10.54 2.64
C GLY A 457 21.33 11.41 3.34
N SER A 458 20.96 12.55 3.94
CA SER A 458 21.93 13.56 4.43
C SER A 458 21.95 13.78 5.95
N LEU A 459 21.54 12.78 6.76
CA LEU A 459 21.81 12.81 8.21
C LEU A 459 23.25 12.37 8.58
N ILE A 460 24.12 12.08 7.60
CA ILE A 460 25.43 11.43 7.84
C ILE A 460 26.64 12.38 7.82
N ILE A 461 26.56 13.69 7.52
CA ILE A 461 27.78 14.53 7.41
C ILE A 461 27.88 15.71 8.40
N THR A 462 26.85 16.04 9.17
CA THR A 462 26.93 17.23 10.06
C THR A 462 27.16 16.92 11.55
N MET A 463 27.25 15.64 11.95
CA MET A 463 27.47 15.24 13.35
C MET A 463 28.88 14.70 13.67
N LEU A 464 29.85 14.94 12.78
CA LEU A 464 31.25 14.51 12.95
C LEU A 464 32.27 15.67 13.04
N PHE A 465 31.82 16.93 13.11
CA PHE A 465 32.72 18.10 13.17
C PHE A 465 32.68 18.93 14.47
N PHE A 466 31.95 18.50 15.51
CA PHE A 466 31.87 19.24 16.79
C PHE A 466 32.35 18.49 18.05
N LEU A 467 33.13 17.42 17.89
CA LEU A 467 33.78 16.71 19.02
C LEU A 467 35.31 16.87 19.07
N PHE A 468 35.86 17.83 18.32
CA PHE A 468 37.24 18.31 18.49
C PHE A 468 37.24 19.84 18.47
N LEU A 469 36.80 20.46 19.58
CA LEU A 469 37.16 21.79 20.08
C LEU A 469 36.12 22.21 21.12
N SER A 470 36.29 21.74 22.36
CA SER A 470 36.05 22.41 23.67
C SER A 470 35.96 21.37 24.77
#